data_AF-A0A9W9ZN77-F1
#
_entry.id   AF-A0A9W9ZN77-F1
#
_cell.length_a   1.000
_cell.length_b   1.000
_cell.length_c   1.000
_cell.angle_alpha   90.00
_cell.angle_beta   90.00
_cell.angle_gamma   90.00
#
_symmetry.space_group_name_H-M   'P 1'
#
loop_
_entity.id
_entity.type
_entity.pdbx_description
1 polymer ?
#
loop_
_entity_poly.entity_id
_entity_poly.type
_entity_poly.pdbx_seq_one_letter_code
_entity_poly.pdbx_strand_id
1 'polypeptide(L)'
;MFGIAAVGLSAVAGYGVYKYVQGKQNARKIKEAVDEMIKNIDKPNVYIRDSVGVREKLSYSMREDLKSCRSSQTLIRHSQNLSSMEKKAAQCMVVIESCKLFPESYRETAKELKEKYMPIEFSGELSSEEKLPHMVEWWTKGNELITELKLKQSQIPEIVKDAHIALRDGVEWFFVKLHEKNVPLLIISGGLGDVIKEVIDQQSTMYDNVNIVANFFKFEQVRFK
;
A
#
# COMPACT_ATOMS: atom_id res chain seq x y z
N MET A 1 -3.73 -26.41 -60.20
CA MET A 1 -4.47 -25.92 -59.01
C MET A 1 -4.26 -26.73 -57.73
N PHE A 2 -3.80 -27.99 -57.76
CA PHE A 2 -3.62 -28.80 -56.54
C PHE A 2 -2.43 -28.43 -55.64
N GLY A 3 -1.36 -27.84 -56.17
CA GLY A 3 -0.17 -27.47 -55.38
C GLY A 3 -0.37 -26.32 -54.38
N ILE A 4 -1.27 -25.38 -54.69
CA ILE A 4 -1.51 -24.18 -53.85
C ILE A 4 -2.32 -24.56 -52.59
N ALA A 5 -3.26 -25.51 -52.71
CA ALA A 5 -4.07 -26.00 -51.59
C ALA A 5 -3.25 -26.81 -50.56
N ALA A 6 -2.28 -27.60 -51.03
CA ALA A 6 -1.41 -28.40 -50.15
C ALA A 6 -0.49 -27.54 -49.30
N VAL A 7 0.10 -26.47 -49.87
CA VAL A 7 0.96 -25.52 -49.14
C VAL A 7 0.19 -24.77 -48.05
N GLY A 8 -1.06 -24.39 -48.33
CA GLY A 8 -1.94 -23.74 -47.34
C GLY A 8 -2.25 -24.62 -46.13
N LEU A 9 -2.51 -25.91 -46.34
CA LEU A 9 -2.81 -26.86 -45.25
C LEU A 9 -1.57 -27.16 -44.38
N SER A 10 -0.40 -27.30 -45.01
CA SER A 10 0.88 -27.50 -44.30
C SER A 10 1.30 -26.27 -43.50
N ALA A 11 1.06 -25.06 -44.00
CA ALA A 11 1.33 -23.82 -43.28
C ALA A 11 0.43 -23.66 -42.04
N VAL A 12 -0.86 -23.99 -42.15
CA VAL A 12 -1.80 -23.97 -41.02
C VAL A 12 -1.43 -25.01 -39.96
N ALA A 13 -1.10 -26.24 -40.38
CA ALA A 13 -0.64 -27.29 -39.47
C ALA A 13 0.67 -26.89 -38.78
N GLY A 14 1.64 -26.37 -39.53
CA GLY A 14 2.91 -25.87 -39.01
C GLY A 14 2.73 -24.73 -38.01
N TYR A 15 1.83 -23.77 -38.31
CA TYR A 15 1.47 -22.69 -37.41
C TYR A 15 0.78 -23.21 -36.12
N GLY A 16 -0.09 -24.21 -36.24
CA GLY A 16 -0.74 -24.87 -35.10
C GLY A 16 0.27 -25.54 -34.17
N VAL A 17 1.22 -26.29 -34.72
CA VAL A 17 2.32 -26.90 -33.96
C VAL A 17 3.21 -25.84 -33.30
N TYR A 18 3.56 -24.79 -34.05
CA TYR A 18 4.35 -23.67 -33.52
C TYR A 18 3.65 -23.01 -32.32
N LYS A 19 2.36 -22.67 -32.44
CA LYS A 19 1.56 -22.10 -31.35
C LYS A 19 1.47 -23.03 -30.14
N TYR A 20 1.30 -24.34 -30.35
CA TYR A 20 1.28 -25.33 -29.27
C TYR A 20 2.62 -25.38 -28.52
N VAL A 21 3.74 -25.46 -29.24
CA VAL A 21 5.09 -25.47 -28.65
C VAL A 21 5.37 -24.16 -27.90
N GLN A 22 5.04 -23.03 -28.51
CA GLN A 22 5.19 -21.71 -27.88
C GLN A 22 4.36 -21.60 -26.58
N GLY A 23 3.11 -22.09 -26.59
CA GLY A 23 2.26 -22.14 -25.41
C GLY A 23 2.84 -23.01 -24.29
N LYS A 24 3.37 -24.19 -24.63
CA LYS A 24 4.01 -25.10 -23.66
C LYS A 24 5.30 -24.50 -23.06
N GLN A 25 6.10 -23.81 -23.88
CA GLN A 25 7.29 -23.09 -23.40
C GLN A 25 6.92 -21.93 -22.47
N ASN A 26 5.90 -21.14 -22.81
CA ASN A 26 5.42 -20.06 -21.96
C ASN A 26 4.89 -20.59 -20.61
N ALA A 27 4.10 -21.66 -20.63
CA ALA A 27 3.59 -22.30 -19.41
C ALA A 27 4.74 -22.79 -18.50
N ARG A 28 5.81 -23.33 -19.09
CA ARG A 28 7.00 -23.75 -18.35
C ARG A 28 7.74 -22.56 -17.72
N LYS A 29 7.96 -21.47 -18.47
CA LYS A 29 8.59 -20.24 -17.93
C LYS A 29 7.81 -19.64 -16.77
N ILE A 30 6.48 -19.59 -16.90
CA ILE A 30 5.60 -19.10 -15.82
C ILE A 30 5.75 -20.00 -14.58
N LYS A 31 5.73 -21.33 -14.76
CA LYS A 31 5.91 -22.26 -13.65
C LYS A 31 7.26 -22.04 -12.95
N GLU A 32 8.36 -21.97 -13.70
CA GLU A 32 9.71 -21.75 -13.17
C GLU A 32 9.78 -20.44 -12.36
N ALA A 33 9.22 -19.35 -12.89
CA ALA A 33 9.18 -18.06 -12.20
C ALA A 33 8.30 -18.08 -10.94
N VAL A 34 7.15 -18.77 -10.96
CA VAL A 34 6.31 -18.94 -9.78
C VAL A 34 7.02 -19.76 -8.71
N ASP A 35 7.72 -20.83 -9.09
CA ASP A 35 8.49 -21.65 -8.15
C ASP A 35 9.63 -20.84 -7.50
N GLU A 36 10.32 -19.99 -8.27
CA GLU A 36 11.32 -19.06 -7.74
C GLU A 36 10.72 -18.03 -6.78
N MET A 37 9.58 -17.42 -7.14
CA MET A 37 8.87 -16.49 -6.26
C MET A 37 8.45 -17.13 -4.93
N ILE A 38 7.89 -18.34 -4.98
CA ILE A 38 7.50 -19.08 -3.78
C ILE A 38 8.72 -19.38 -2.90
N LYS A 39 9.85 -19.78 -3.50
CA LYS A 39 11.09 -20.00 -2.77
C LYS A 39 11.59 -18.74 -2.08
N ASN A 40 11.48 -17.58 -2.73
CA ASN A 40 11.93 -16.30 -2.17
C ASN A 40 11.07 -15.78 -1.01
N ILE A 41 9.81 -16.23 -0.92
CA ILE A 41 8.90 -15.89 0.18
C ILE A 41 8.82 -16.98 1.26
N ASP A 42 9.48 -18.13 1.06
CA ASP A 42 9.58 -19.20 2.06
C ASP A 42 10.55 -18.79 3.18
N LYS A 43 10.08 -17.90 4.04
CA LYS A 43 10.82 -17.35 5.18
C LYS A 43 10.06 -17.64 6.48
N PRO A 44 10.74 -17.76 7.64
CA PRO A 44 10.09 -18.12 8.92
C PRO A 44 8.96 -17.17 9.35
N ASN A 45 8.95 -15.95 8.83
CA ASN A 45 7.96 -14.90 9.13
C ASN A 45 6.85 -14.76 8.07
N VAL A 46 6.74 -15.71 7.14
CA VAL A 46 5.71 -15.73 6.10
C VAL A 46 4.75 -16.89 6.37
N TYR A 47 3.47 -16.56 6.53
CA TYR A 47 2.41 -17.53 6.82
C TYR A 47 1.42 -17.55 5.66
N ILE A 48 1.31 -18.69 4.98
CA ILE A 48 0.41 -18.87 3.84
C ILE A 48 -0.63 -19.93 4.20
N ARG A 49 -1.88 -19.50 4.36
CA ARG A 49 -3.00 -20.42 4.67
C ARG A 49 -3.33 -21.37 3.52
N ASP A 50 -3.33 -20.85 2.29
CA ASP A 50 -3.66 -21.59 1.08
C ASP A 50 -2.55 -21.40 0.03
N SER A 51 -1.56 -22.29 0.09
CA SER A 51 -0.36 -22.21 -0.77
C SER A 51 -0.66 -22.54 -2.24
N VAL A 52 -1.66 -23.39 -2.48
CA VAL A 52 -2.10 -23.76 -3.83
C VAL A 52 -2.79 -22.57 -4.48
N GLY A 53 -3.77 -21.96 -3.81
CA GLY A 53 -4.48 -20.80 -4.34
C GLY A 53 -3.56 -19.58 -4.55
N VAL A 54 -2.53 -19.39 -3.72
CA VAL A 54 -1.50 -18.35 -3.96
C VAL A 54 -0.72 -18.64 -5.24
N ARG A 55 -0.26 -19.88 -5.45
CA ARG A 55 0.44 -20.28 -6.69
C ARG A 55 -0.42 -20.09 -7.94
N GLU A 56 -1.71 -20.43 -7.87
CA GLU A 56 -2.64 -20.25 -8.98
C GLU A 56 -2.83 -18.77 -9.32
N LYS A 57 -3.00 -17.90 -8.31
CA LYS A 57 -3.10 -16.45 -8.50
C LYS A 57 -1.83 -15.85 -9.09
N LEU A 58 -0.66 -16.25 -8.61
CA LEU A 58 0.63 -15.81 -9.18
C LEU A 58 0.75 -16.25 -10.65
N SER A 59 0.43 -17.51 -10.93
CA SER A 59 0.46 -18.05 -12.30
C SER A 59 -0.49 -17.32 -13.23
N TYR A 60 -1.68 -16.95 -12.74
CA TYR A 60 -2.66 -16.17 -13.48
C TYR A 60 -2.15 -14.74 -13.76
N SER A 61 -1.63 -14.04 -12.75
CA SER A 61 -1.07 -12.69 -12.89
C SER A 61 0.17 -12.61 -13.79
N MET A 62 0.88 -13.73 -14.00
CA MET A 62 1.98 -13.80 -14.97
C MET A 62 1.51 -14.10 -16.40
N ARG A 63 0.31 -14.66 -16.58
CA ARG A 63 -0.28 -14.92 -17.90
C ARG A 63 -1.00 -13.68 -18.43
N GLU A 64 -1.79 -13.07 -17.56
CA GLU A 64 -2.49 -11.83 -17.81
C GLU A 64 -1.60 -10.71 -17.26
N ASP A 65 -0.83 -10.04 -18.13
CA ASP A 65 -0.01 -8.89 -17.73
C ASP A 65 -0.76 -8.01 -16.70
N LEU A 66 -0.10 -7.67 -15.59
CA LEU A 66 -0.69 -6.93 -14.47
C LEU A 66 -1.33 -5.61 -14.95
N LYS A 67 -2.67 -5.56 -14.98
CA LYS A 67 -3.42 -4.38 -15.47
C LYS A 67 -3.57 -3.27 -14.43
N SER A 68 -3.52 -3.62 -13.14
CA SER A 68 -3.58 -2.66 -12.04
C SER A 68 -3.07 -3.30 -10.75
N CYS A 69 -2.54 -2.48 -9.84
CA CYS A 69 -2.11 -2.90 -8.51
C CYS A 69 -2.83 -2.05 -7.45
N ARG A 70 -3.28 -2.69 -6.37
CA ARG A 70 -3.85 -2.02 -5.19
C ARG A 70 -2.98 -2.35 -3.99
N SER A 71 -2.62 -1.32 -3.24
CA SER A 71 -1.91 -1.47 -1.98
C SER A 71 -2.67 -0.75 -0.87
N SER A 72 -2.79 -1.40 0.29
CA SER A 72 -3.19 -0.71 1.51
C SER A 72 -2.00 0.02 2.13
N GLN A 73 -2.23 0.81 3.17
CA GLN A 73 -1.27 1.59 3.99
C GLN A 73 0.02 0.84 4.47
N THR A 74 0.16 -0.44 4.12
CA THR A 74 1.30 -1.32 4.39
C THR A 74 2.64 -0.83 3.82
N LEU A 75 2.67 0.12 2.89
CA LEU A 75 3.92 0.60 2.28
C LEU A 75 4.81 1.43 3.22
N ILE A 76 4.23 2.00 4.27
CA ILE A 76 4.93 2.83 5.25
C ILE A 76 5.21 1.99 6.52
N ARG A 77 6.27 2.34 7.23
CA ARG A 77 6.66 1.83 8.55
C ARG A 77 7.17 2.96 9.44
N HIS A 78 7.06 2.83 10.75
CA HIS A 78 7.84 3.64 11.70
C HIS A 78 9.17 2.94 12.05
N SER A 79 10.15 3.72 12.55
CA SER A 79 11.46 3.21 12.95
C SER A 79 11.37 2.16 14.06
N GLN A 80 12.45 1.37 14.21
CA GLN A 80 12.48 0.13 14.98
C GLN A 80 12.24 0.31 16.50
N ASN A 81 12.27 1.54 17.02
CA ASN A 81 12.20 1.85 18.46
C ASN A 81 10.79 1.96 19.06
N LEU A 82 9.73 1.81 18.27
CA LEU A 82 8.36 1.79 18.79
C LEU A 82 7.98 0.41 19.36
N SER A 83 7.16 0.40 20.41
CA SER A 83 6.57 -0.83 20.96
C SER A 83 5.72 -1.56 19.91
N SER A 84 5.44 -2.84 20.12
CA SER A 84 4.65 -3.67 19.20
C SER A 84 3.22 -3.15 18.99
N MET A 85 2.65 -2.44 19.95
CA MET A 85 1.33 -1.79 19.83
C MET A 85 1.40 -0.44 19.11
N GLU A 86 2.43 0.37 19.36
CA GLU A 86 2.64 1.61 18.62
C GLU A 86 2.94 1.37 17.13
N LYS A 87 3.56 0.24 16.80
CA LYS A 87 3.74 -0.24 15.42
C LYS A 87 2.42 -0.62 14.72
N LYS A 88 1.34 -0.87 15.47
CA LYS A 88 0.04 -1.30 14.93
C LYS A 88 -0.98 -0.16 14.76
N ALA A 89 -0.80 0.97 15.46
CA ALA A 89 -1.66 2.15 15.33
C ALA A 89 -1.56 2.80 13.94
N ALA A 90 -2.56 3.60 13.54
CA ALA A 90 -2.58 4.33 12.28
C ALA A 90 -1.32 5.19 12.10
N GLN A 91 -0.36 4.66 11.34
CA GLN A 91 1.04 5.13 11.34
C GLN A 91 1.21 6.60 10.96
N CYS A 92 0.33 7.13 10.11
CA CYS A 92 0.35 8.52 9.69
C CYS A 92 -0.32 9.47 10.70
N MET A 93 -1.24 8.99 11.54
CA MET A 93 -1.86 9.82 12.58
C MET A 93 -0.88 10.05 13.73
N VAL A 94 -0.11 9.02 14.09
CA VAL A 94 0.96 9.10 15.10
C VAL A 94 1.99 10.19 14.79
N VAL A 95 2.24 10.49 13.50
CA VAL A 95 3.14 11.57 13.07
C VAL A 95 2.65 12.93 13.59
N ILE A 96 1.35 13.19 13.53
CA ILE A 96 0.75 14.44 14.03
C ILE A 96 0.66 14.40 15.55
N GLU A 97 0.18 13.29 16.14
CA GLU A 97 0.00 13.13 17.59
C GLU A 97 1.30 13.30 18.40
N SER A 98 2.43 12.85 17.85
CA SER A 98 3.74 12.89 18.53
C SER A 98 4.61 14.09 18.15
N CYS A 99 4.10 14.99 17.30
CA CYS A 99 4.89 16.10 16.80
C CYS A 99 5.28 17.08 17.92
N LYS A 100 6.59 17.33 18.04
CA LYS A 100 7.15 18.23 19.06
C LYS A 100 6.87 19.71 18.78
N LEU A 101 6.51 20.07 17.54
CA LEU A 101 6.13 21.43 17.16
C LEU A 101 4.79 21.86 17.76
N PHE A 102 3.95 20.91 18.19
CA PHE A 102 2.66 21.20 18.82
C PHE A 102 2.79 21.40 20.34
N PRO A 103 1.80 22.05 20.98
CA PRO A 103 1.77 22.19 22.43
C PRO A 103 1.78 20.83 23.16
N GLU A 104 2.37 20.80 24.36
CA GLU A 104 2.38 19.60 25.19
C GLU A 104 0.97 19.14 25.58
N SER A 105 0.08 20.08 25.91
CA SER A 105 -1.32 19.80 26.21
C SER A 105 -2.04 19.03 25.10
N TYR A 106 -1.77 19.38 23.83
CA TYR A 106 -2.32 18.63 22.68
C TYR A 106 -1.83 17.17 22.69
N ARG A 107 -0.53 16.94 22.90
CA ARG A 107 0.05 15.60 22.90
C ARG A 107 -0.48 14.76 24.06
N GLU A 108 -0.69 15.37 25.23
CA GLU A 108 -1.29 14.71 26.39
C GLU A 108 -2.72 14.26 26.08
N THR A 109 -3.57 15.15 25.54
CA THR A 109 -4.95 14.78 25.17
C THR A 109 -4.99 13.72 24.07
N ALA A 110 -4.11 13.82 23.05
CA ALA A 110 -4.00 12.81 22.00
C ALA A 110 -3.60 11.43 22.58
N LYS A 111 -2.67 11.42 23.54
CA LYS A 111 -2.25 10.22 24.26
C LYS A 111 -3.39 9.62 25.08
N GLU A 112 -4.16 10.41 25.81
CA GLU A 112 -5.32 9.95 26.59
C GLU A 112 -6.39 9.31 25.69
N LEU A 113 -6.70 9.93 24.55
CA LEU A 113 -7.61 9.34 23.56
C LEU A 113 -7.09 7.98 23.09
N LYS A 114 -5.80 7.91 22.73
CA LYS A 114 -5.16 6.68 22.27
C LYS A 114 -5.22 5.58 23.34
N GLU A 115 -4.90 5.89 24.59
CA GLU A 115 -4.95 4.95 25.72
C GLU A 115 -6.37 4.41 25.96
N LYS A 116 -7.40 5.23 25.73
CA LYS A 116 -8.80 4.82 25.83
C LYS A 116 -9.24 3.90 24.69
N TYR A 117 -8.96 4.26 23.44
CA TYR A 117 -9.58 3.60 22.28
C TYR A 117 -8.73 2.47 21.68
N MET A 118 -7.41 2.47 21.85
CA MET A 118 -6.54 1.43 21.33
C MET A 118 -6.86 0.02 21.88
N PRO A 119 -7.15 -0.17 23.17
CA PRO A 119 -7.58 -1.48 23.69
C PRO A 119 -8.87 -1.99 23.02
N ILE A 120 -9.77 -1.09 22.63
CA ILE A 120 -11.03 -1.42 21.96
C ILE A 120 -10.77 -1.87 20.51
N GLU A 121 -9.92 -1.14 19.77
CA GLU A 121 -9.52 -1.48 18.40
C GLU A 121 -8.96 -2.91 18.32
N PHE A 122 -8.03 -3.24 19.22
CA PHE A 122 -7.33 -4.52 19.25
C PHE A 122 -8.01 -5.61 20.08
N SER A 123 -9.18 -5.34 20.67
CA SER A 123 -9.91 -6.34 21.46
C SER A 123 -10.24 -7.57 20.61
N GLY A 124 -9.91 -8.76 21.10
CA GLY A 124 -10.34 -10.03 20.48
C GLY A 124 -11.79 -10.42 20.82
N GLU A 125 -12.40 -9.73 21.78
CA GLU A 125 -13.70 -10.06 22.34
C GLU A 125 -14.85 -9.33 21.63
N LEU A 126 -14.59 -8.10 21.16
CA LEU A 126 -15.59 -7.28 20.47
C LEU A 126 -15.64 -7.59 18.97
N SER A 127 -16.85 -7.66 18.42
CA SER A 127 -17.08 -7.73 16.98
C SER A 127 -16.69 -6.42 16.27
N SER A 128 -16.60 -6.47 14.94
CA SER A 128 -16.32 -5.26 14.14
C SER A 128 -17.44 -4.22 14.26
N GLU A 129 -18.69 -4.67 14.41
CA GLU A 129 -19.88 -3.82 14.54
C GLU A 129 -19.91 -3.09 15.88
N GLU A 130 -19.53 -3.77 16.97
CA GLU A 130 -19.42 -3.18 18.31
C GLU A 130 -18.27 -2.17 18.40
N LYS A 131 -17.15 -2.42 17.69
CA LYS A 131 -16.01 -1.50 17.66
C LYS A 131 -16.26 -0.23 16.84
N LEU A 132 -17.08 -0.33 15.78
CA LEU A 132 -17.30 0.76 14.83
C LEU A 132 -17.65 2.11 15.47
N PRO A 133 -18.66 2.22 16.37
CA PRO A 133 -18.99 3.52 16.99
C PRO A 133 -17.82 4.10 17.78
N HIS A 134 -17.01 3.27 18.44
CA HIS A 134 -15.82 3.72 19.17
C HIS A 134 -14.73 4.23 18.24
N MET A 135 -14.51 3.58 17.09
CA MET A 135 -13.52 4.04 16.09
C MET A 135 -13.96 5.36 15.45
N VAL A 136 -15.27 5.53 15.19
CA VAL A 136 -15.82 6.80 14.68
C VAL A 136 -15.67 7.92 15.72
N GLU A 137 -15.95 7.64 16.99
CA GLU A 137 -15.79 8.62 18.07
C GLU A 137 -14.30 9.01 18.24
N TRP A 138 -13.39 8.03 18.26
CA TRP A 138 -11.96 8.28 18.36
C TRP A 138 -11.47 9.14 17.20
N TRP A 139 -11.83 8.78 15.97
CA TRP A 139 -11.42 9.51 14.79
C TRP A 139 -11.98 10.94 14.80
N THR A 140 -13.24 11.13 15.17
CA THR A 140 -13.87 12.46 15.27
C THR A 140 -13.10 13.35 16.25
N LYS A 141 -12.87 12.87 17.48
CA LYS A 141 -12.15 13.65 18.51
C LYS A 141 -10.71 13.95 18.12
N GLY A 142 -10.02 12.99 17.50
CA GLY A 142 -8.66 13.20 17.00
C GLY A 142 -8.60 14.30 15.94
N ASN A 143 -9.55 14.33 15.01
CA ASN A 143 -9.64 15.37 13.97
C ASN A 143 -10.01 16.74 14.55
N GLU A 144 -10.89 16.81 15.55
CA GLU A 144 -11.22 18.05 16.26
C GLU A 144 -9.96 18.66 16.90
N LEU A 145 -9.19 17.86 17.63
CA LEU A 145 -7.92 18.30 18.24
C LEU A 145 -6.92 18.82 17.19
N ILE A 146 -6.81 18.17 16.03
CA ILE A 146 -5.90 18.63 14.96
C ILE A 146 -6.39 19.95 14.36
N THR A 147 -7.70 20.12 14.24
CA THR A 147 -8.30 21.36 13.73
C THR A 147 -7.99 22.54 14.64
N GLU A 148 -8.01 22.33 15.96
CA GLU A 148 -7.65 23.35 16.96
C GLU A 148 -6.19 23.84 16.84
N LEU A 149 -5.28 22.97 16.38
CA LEU A 149 -3.87 23.33 16.15
C LEU A 149 -3.68 24.36 15.02
N LYS A 150 -4.69 24.55 14.16
CA LYS A 150 -4.60 25.44 12.97
C LYS A 150 -3.36 25.15 12.13
N LEU A 151 -3.09 23.86 11.92
CA LEU A 151 -1.96 23.36 11.14
C LEU A 151 -1.93 23.99 9.75
N LYS A 152 -0.78 24.53 9.34
CA LYS A 152 -0.56 25.04 7.99
C LYS A 152 0.05 23.95 7.10
N GLN A 153 -0.37 23.92 5.84
CA GLN A 153 0.17 22.97 4.85
C GLN A 153 1.71 23.03 4.76
N SER A 154 2.29 24.22 4.89
CA SER A 154 3.74 24.44 4.85
C SER A 154 4.51 23.77 5.99
N GLN A 155 3.84 23.36 7.07
CA GLN A 155 4.48 22.69 8.22
C GLN A 155 4.59 21.17 8.00
N ILE A 156 3.81 20.59 7.09
CA ILE A 156 3.79 19.13 6.84
C ILE A 156 5.19 18.57 6.53
N PRO A 157 6.03 19.20 5.67
CA PRO A 157 7.37 18.68 5.38
C PRO A 157 8.26 18.58 6.62
N GLU A 158 8.24 19.59 7.48
CA GLU A 158 9.04 19.62 8.71
C GLU A 158 8.55 18.56 9.72
N ILE A 159 7.22 18.46 9.87
CA ILE A 159 6.60 17.46 10.75
C ILE A 159 6.98 16.05 10.31
N VAL A 160 6.93 15.75 9.00
CA VAL A 160 7.26 14.43 8.46
C VAL A 160 8.76 14.14 8.58
N LYS A 161 9.60 15.14 8.37
CA LYS A 161 11.06 15.01 8.48
C LYS A 161 11.50 14.67 9.91
N ASP A 162 10.88 15.30 10.90
CA ASP A 162 11.15 15.04 12.32
C ASP A 162 10.48 13.75 12.82
N ALA A 163 9.47 13.27 12.10
CA ALA A 163 8.84 12.00 12.39
C ALA A 163 9.76 10.84 11.98
N HIS A 164 9.89 9.85 12.86
CA HIS A 164 10.71 8.66 12.61
C HIS A 164 9.96 7.65 11.70
N ILE A 165 9.43 8.13 10.57
CA ILE A 165 8.62 7.39 9.61
C ILE A 165 9.41 7.13 8.33
N ALA A 166 9.24 5.94 7.75
CA ALA A 166 9.97 5.53 6.56
C ALA A 166 9.14 4.63 5.64
N LEU A 167 9.43 4.65 4.34
CA LEU A 167 8.98 3.59 3.43
C LEU A 167 9.59 2.25 3.84
N ARG A 168 8.88 1.15 3.56
CA ARG A 168 9.44 -0.19 3.73
C ARG A 168 10.54 -0.46 2.69
N ASP A 169 11.46 -1.33 3.07
CA ASP A 169 12.52 -1.77 2.18
C ASP A 169 11.91 -2.39 0.90
N GLY A 170 12.40 -1.97 -0.26
CA GLY A 170 11.92 -2.42 -1.57
C GLY A 170 10.73 -1.63 -2.15
N VAL A 171 10.15 -0.67 -1.44
CA VAL A 171 9.04 0.16 -1.97
C VAL A 171 9.48 1.05 -3.12
N GLU A 172 10.68 1.64 -3.06
CA GLU A 172 11.23 2.42 -4.17
C GLU A 172 11.35 1.58 -5.45
N TRP A 173 11.97 0.40 -5.35
CA TRP A 173 12.06 -0.55 -6.47
C TRP A 173 10.67 -0.94 -7.00
N PHE A 174 9.71 -1.16 -6.11
CA PHE A 174 8.34 -1.49 -6.48
C PHE A 174 7.68 -0.37 -7.28
N PHE A 175 7.84 0.89 -6.87
CA PHE A 175 7.31 2.05 -7.60
C PHE A 175 7.94 2.17 -8.98
N VAL A 176 9.28 2.06 -9.07
CA VAL A 176 10.01 2.07 -10.34
C VAL A 176 9.48 0.99 -11.28
N LYS A 177 9.31 -0.24 -10.80
CA LYS A 177 8.84 -1.36 -11.66
C LYS A 177 7.40 -1.22 -12.11
N LEU A 178 6.51 -0.67 -11.28
CA LEU A 178 5.15 -0.40 -11.72
C LEU A 178 5.10 0.72 -12.75
N HIS A 179 5.90 1.78 -12.57
CA HIS A 179 6.00 2.88 -13.52
C HIS A 179 6.58 2.43 -14.87
N GLU A 180 7.70 1.68 -14.88
CA GLU A 180 8.29 1.09 -16.11
C GLU A 180 7.30 0.23 -16.91
N LYS A 181 6.35 -0.42 -16.20
CA LYS A 181 5.34 -1.30 -16.79
C LYS A 181 4.00 -0.60 -17.04
N ASN A 182 3.90 0.71 -16.79
CA ASN A 182 2.67 1.49 -16.88
C ASN A 182 1.50 0.87 -16.10
N VAL A 183 1.78 0.26 -14.94
CA VAL A 183 0.76 -0.37 -14.10
C VAL A 183 0.23 0.67 -13.12
N PRO A 184 -1.06 1.03 -13.15
CA PRO A 184 -1.64 1.95 -12.18
C PRO A 184 -1.55 1.37 -10.76
N LEU A 185 -1.01 2.16 -9.82
CA LEU A 185 -0.97 1.86 -8.40
C LEU A 185 -2.02 2.71 -7.67
N LEU A 186 -2.94 2.06 -6.97
CA LEU A 186 -3.86 2.73 -6.05
C LEU A 186 -3.46 2.42 -4.60
N ILE A 187 -3.08 3.46 -3.87
CA ILE A 187 -2.82 3.43 -2.42
C ILE A 187 -4.12 3.81 -1.70
N ILE A 188 -4.70 2.87 -0.97
CA ILE A 188 -5.91 3.10 -0.15
C ILE A 188 -5.50 3.12 1.32
N SER A 189 -5.87 4.20 2.02
CA SER A 189 -5.43 4.42 3.38
C SER A 189 -6.53 5.05 4.24
N GLY A 190 -6.70 4.56 5.46
CA GLY A 190 -7.51 5.23 6.49
C GLY A 190 -6.78 6.36 7.22
N GLY A 191 -5.51 6.64 6.88
CA GLY A 191 -4.71 7.69 7.52
C GLY A 191 -4.74 9.01 6.76
N LEU A 192 -3.75 9.86 7.08
CA LEU A 192 -3.62 11.21 6.54
C LEU A 192 -2.89 11.21 5.19
N GLY A 193 -3.60 11.59 4.14
CA GLY A 193 -3.11 11.62 2.75
C GLY A 193 -1.95 12.58 2.53
N ASP A 194 -1.99 13.78 3.13
CA ASP A 194 -0.91 14.76 3.04
C ASP A 194 0.40 14.23 3.63
N VAL A 195 0.32 13.51 4.76
CA VAL A 195 1.47 12.85 5.38
C VAL A 195 2.01 11.72 4.50
N ILE A 196 1.13 10.89 3.93
CA ILE A 196 1.54 9.79 3.03
C ILE A 196 2.27 10.33 1.81
N LYS A 197 1.71 11.37 1.18
CA LYS A 197 2.30 12.01 0.01
C LYS A 197 3.66 12.60 0.35
N GLU A 198 3.77 13.32 1.46
CA GLU A 198 5.03 13.92 1.88
C GLU A 198 6.10 12.87 2.21
N VAL A 199 5.73 11.74 2.85
CA VAL A 199 6.68 10.63 3.08
C VAL A 199 7.21 10.07 1.75
N ILE A 200 6.35 9.92 0.74
CA ILE A 200 6.78 9.46 -0.58
C ILE A 200 7.69 10.51 -1.24
N ASP A 201 7.31 11.79 -1.20
CA ASP A 201 8.07 12.88 -1.81
C ASP A 201 9.48 13.04 -1.17
N GLN A 202 9.63 12.77 0.14
CA GLN A 202 10.92 12.85 0.84
C GLN A 202 11.83 11.62 0.63
N GLN A 203 11.27 10.44 0.32
CA GLN A 203 11.99 9.16 0.39
C GLN A 203 11.97 8.34 -0.92
N SER A 204 11.20 8.78 -1.92
CA SER A 204 11.04 8.11 -3.20
C SER A 204 10.57 9.12 -4.24
N THR A 205 10.09 8.64 -5.39
CA THR A 205 9.45 9.45 -6.43
C THR A 205 7.95 9.15 -6.47
N MET A 206 7.13 10.20 -6.42
CA MET A 206 5.70 10.12 -6.65
C MET A 206 5.41 10.09 -8.15
N TYR A 207 5.38 8.89 -8.73
CA TYR A 207 5.10 8.70 -10.16
C TYR A 207 3.63 8.99 -10.50
N ASP A 208 3.38 9.35 -11.76
CA ASP A 208 2.05 9.69 -12.31
C ASP A 208 1.05 8.52 -12.28
N ASN A 209 1.53 7.28 -12.35
CA ASN A 209 0.72 6.08 -12.22
C ASN A 209 0.31 5.77 -10.76
N VAL A 210 0.75 6.56 -9.78
CA VAL A 210 0.42 6.38 -8.34
C VAL A 210 -0.72 7.32 -7.93
N ASN A 211 -1.83 6.74 -7.48
CA ASN A 211 -3.00 7.44 -6.97
C ASN A 211 -3.21 7.12 -5.49
N ILE A 212 -3.56 8.13 -4.68
CA ILE A 212 -3.78 7.98 -3.24
C ILE A 212 -5.24 8.32 -2.91
N VAL A 213 -5.94 7.40 -2.24
CA VAL A 213 -7.25 7.63 -1.64
C VAL A 213 -7.09 7.50 -0.13
N ALA A 214 -7.20 8.64 0.56
CA ALA A 214 -6.98 8.78 1.99
C ALA A 214 -7.75 9.99 2.55
N ASN A 215 -7.62 10.25 3.85
CA ASN A 215 -8.17 11.45 4.48
C ASN A 215 -7.20 12.62 4.26
N PHE A 216 -7.57 13.61 3.44
CA PHE A 216 -6.74 14.80 3.18
C PHE A 216 -7.21 15.99 4.01
N PHE A 217 -6.26 16.80 4.46
CA PHE A 217 -6.55 18.06 5.11
C PHE A 217 -7.22 19.03 4.14
N LYS A 218 -8.23 19.75 4.63
CA LYS A 218 -8.84 20.86 3.92
C LYS A 218 -8.29 22.16 4.52
N PHE A 219 -7.28 22.73 3.88
CA PHE A 219 -6.72 24.01 4.30
C PHE A 219 -7.60 25.18 3.83
N GLU A 220 -7.74 26.20 4.68
CA GLU A 220 -8.40 27.45 4.29
C GLU A 220 -7.57 28.16 3.21
N GLN A 221 -8.21 28.53 2.10
CA GLN A 221 -7.54 29.30 1.06
C GLN A 221 -7.44 30.76 1.50
N VAL A 222 -6.21 31.28 1.64
CA VAL A 222 -5.98 32.71 1.77
C VAL A 222 -6.27 33.35 0.42
N ARG A 223 -7.51 33.84 0.23
CA ARG A 223 -7.84 34.71 -0.90
C ARG A 223 -7.27 36.10 -0.62
N PHE A 224 -6.20 36.46 -1.31
CA PHE A 224 -5.81 37.87 -1.40
C PHE A 224 -6.91 38.61 -2.16
N LYS A 225 -7.57 39.56 -1.49
CA LYS A 225 -8.44 40.55 -2.13
C LYS A 225 -7.59 41.71 -2.62
#